data_AF-A0A120KM24-F1
#
_entry.id   AF-A0A120KM24-F1
#
_cell.length_a   1.000
_cell.length_b   1.000
_cell.length_c   1.000
_cell.angle_alpha   90.00
_cell.angle_beta   90.00
_cell.angle_gamma   90.00
#
_symmetry.space_group_name_H-M   'P 1'
#
loop_
_entity.id
_entity.type
_entity.pdbx_description
1 polymer ?
#
loop_
_entity_poly.entity_id
_entity_poly.type
_entity_poly.pdbx_seq_one_letter_code
_entity_poly.pdbx_strand_id
1 'polypeptide(L)'
;MTRAETAQFIKDRAQTLEYEARQYPRTAKTASEWLIRAAEWTRKHGDKGVCVRLILQSVRLDIFRMCPSLFPRKRARQQPGCGSAA
;
A
#
# COMPACT_ATOMS: atom_id res chain seq x y z
N MET A 1 -2.19 -15.50 18.73
CA MET A 1 -2.18 -15.44 17.25
C MET A 1 -1.18 -16.45 16.74
N THR A 2 -1.59 -17.35 15.84
CA THR A 2 -0.74 -18.36 15.22
C THR A 2 0.10 -17.75 14.09
N ARG A 3 1.17 -18.44 13.67
CA ARG A 3 1.98 -18.02 12.51
C ARG A 3 1.12 -17.83 11.25
N ALA A 4 0.18 -18.74 11.02
CA ALA A 4 -0.70 -18.69 9.85
C ALA A 4 -1.64 -17.47 9.91
N GLU A 5 -2.19 -17.16 11.08
CA GLU A 5 -2.99 -15.96 11.30
C GLU A 5 -2.17 -14.68 11.06
N THR A 6 -0.94 -14.62 11.59
CA THR A 6 -0.07 -13.45 11.36
C THR A 6 0.30 -13.30 9.88
N ALA A 7 0.60 -14.39 9.18
CA ALA A 7 0.88 -14.35 7.74
C ALA A 7 -0.35 -13.89 6.94
N GLN A 8 -1.56 -14.29 7.35
CA GLN A 8 -2.79 -13.83 6.72
C GLN A 8 -3.03 -12.34 6.97
N PHE A 9 -2.90 -11.90 8.22
CA PHE A 9 -2.98 -10.49 8.59
C PHE A 9 -1.99 -9.63 7.77
N ILE A 10 -0.76 -10.12 7.58
CA ILE A 10 0.24 -9.41 6.78
C ILE A 10 -0.22 -9.23 5.34
N LYS A 11 -0.78 -10.28 4.71
CA LYS A 11 -1.29 -10.22 3.33
C LYS A 11 -2.43 -9.22 3.21
N ASP A 12 -3.39 -9.27 4.13
CA ASP A 12 -4.56 -8.40 4.10
C ASP A 12 -4.16 -6.95 4.33
N ARG A 13 -3.27 -6.70 5.30
CA ARG A 13 -2.77 -5.35 5.57
C ARG A 13 -1.95 -4.79 4.40
N ALA A 14 -1.17 -5.61 3.72
CA ALA A 14 -0.41 -5.20 2.53
C ALA A 14 -1.33 -4.73 1.40
N GLN A 15 -2.46 -5.39 1.18
CA GLN A 15 -3.46 -4.96 0.19
C GLN A 15 -4.09 -3.62 0.56
N THR A 16 -4.48 -3.45 1.82
CA THR A 16 -5.07 -2.19 2.29
C THR A 16 -4.09 -1.02 2.18
N LEU A 17 -2.82 -1.23 2.56
CA LEU A 17 -1.78 -0.21 2.45
C LEU A 17 -1.50 0.18 0.99
N GLU A 18 -1.51 -0.78 0.06
CA GLU A 18 -1.37 -0.47 -1.36
C GLU A 18 -2.55 0.36 -1.89
N TYR A 19 -3.78 0.01 -1.49
CA TYR A 19 -4.96 0.80 -1.85
C TYR A 19 -4.87 2.23 -1.29
N GLU A 20 -4.57 2.38 -0.01
CA GLU A 20 -4.41 3.69 0.64
C GLU A 20 -3.32 4.54 -0.03
N ALA A 21 -2.16 3.96 -0.33
CA ALA A 21 -1.06 4.67 -0.97
C ALA A 21 -1.39 5.16 -2.39
N ARG A 22 -2.24 4.42 -3.12
CA ARG A 22 -2.74 4.86 -4.43
C ARG A 22 -3.69 6.06 -4.32
N GLN A 23 -4.53 6.11 -3.29
CA GLN A 23 -5.44 7.24 -3.05
C GLN A 23 -4.70 8.44 -2.46
N TYR A 24 -3.76 8.19 -1.56
CA TYR A 24 -3.04 9.17 -0.76
C TYR A 24 -1.53 8.94 -0.88
N PRO A 25 -0.87 9.43 -1.94
CA PRO A 25 0.56 9.21 -2.18
C PRO A 25 1.50 9.58 -1.01
N ARG A 26 1.06 10.46 -0.11
CA ARG A 26 1.79 10.80 1.13
C ARG A 26 2.01 9.59 2.05
N THR A 27 1.15 8.58 2.01
CA THR A 27 1.26 7.37 2.85
C THR A 27 2.16 6.31 2.23
N ALA A 28 2.54 6.44 0.95
CA ALA A 28 3.32 5.45 0.22
C ALA A 28 4.65 5.11 0.90
N LYS A 29 5.34 6.11 1.47
CA LYS A 29 6.60 5.90 2.22
C LYS A 29 6.37 5.00 3.44
N THR A 30 5.42 5.36 4.29
CA THR A 30 5.09 4.59 5.51
C THR A 30 4.60 3.18 5.17
N ALA A 31 3.82 3.04 4.10
CA ALA A 31 3.39 1.75 3.60
C ALA A 31 4.58 0.89 3.11
N SER A 32 5.50 1.47 2.34
CA SER A 32 6.72 0.77 1.90
C SER A 32 7.57 0.28 3.08
N GLU A 33 7.83 1.14 4.06
CA GLU A 33 8.59 0.78 5.28
C GLU A 33 7.92 -0.34 6.07
N TRP A 34 6.60 -0.33 6.18
CA TRP A 34 5.84 -1.40 6.84
C TRP A 34 5.97 -2.73 6.09
N LEU A 35 5.86 -2.71 4.75
CA LEU A 35 5.99 -3.90 3.90
C LEU A 35 7.38 -4.53 4.01
N ILE A 36 8.43 -3.72 4.11
CA ILE A 36 9.80 -4.21 4.30
C ILE A 36 9.93 -4.97 5.63
N ARG A 37 9.41 -4.42 6.73
CA ARG A 37 9.43 -5.09 8.05
C ARG A 37 8.62 -6.38 8.04
N ALA A 38 7.47 -6.39 7.35
CA ALA A 38 6.65 -7.59 7.19
C ALA A 38 7.35 -8.66 6.32
N ALA A 39 8.10 -8.23 5.30
CA ALA A 39 8.91 -9.13 4.48
C ALA A 39 10.02 -9.81 5.30
N GLU A 40 10.67 -9.06 6.20
CA GLU A 40 11.67 -9.63 7.13
C GLU A 40 11.06 -10.67 8.07
N TRP A 41 9.87 -10.39 8.62
CA TRP A 41 9.16 -11.33 9.48
C TRP A 41 8.80 -12.62 8.72
N THR A 42 8.23 -12.51 7.51
CA THR A 42 7.85 -13.66 6.68
C THR A 42 9.08 -14.45 6.22
N ARG A 43 10.21 -13.79 5.94
CA ARG A 43 11.50 -14.46 5.66
C ARG A 43 11.97 -15.31 6.84
N LYS A 44 11.91 -14.78 8.07
CA LYS A 44 12.35 -15.48 9.29
C LYS A 44 11.49 -16.71 9.62
N HIS A 45 10.25 -16.77 9.12
CA HIS A 45 9.32 -17.85 9.43
C HIS A 45 9.04 -18.82 8.27
N GLY A 46 9.80 -18.70 7.18
CA GLY A 46 9.81 -19.64 6.06
C GLY A 46 8.85 -19.29 4.91
N ASP A 47 8.11 -18.19 5.01
CA ASP A 47 7.12 -17.75 4.03
C ASP A 47 7.77 -16.95 2.87
N LYS A 48 8.72 -17.58 2.17
CA LYS A 48 9.54 -16.94 1.11
C LYS A 48 8.69 -16.29 0.01
N GLY A 49 7.60 -16.94 -0.41
CA GLY A 49 6.71 -16.40 -1.45
C GLY A 49 5.98 -15.12 -1.02
N VAL A 50 5.63 -15.02 0.26
CA VAL A 50 5.02 -13.80 0.83
C VAL A 50 6.08 -12.70 0.93
N CYS A 51 7.28 -13.03 1.40
CA CYS A 51 8.42 -12.10 1.47
C CYS A 51 8.70 -11.43 0.12
N VAL A 52 8.88 -12.19 -0.96
CA VAL A 52 9.14 -11.63 -2.29
C VAL A 52 8.02 -10.72 -2.76
N ARG A 53 6.75 -11.12 -2.53
CA ARG A 53 5.59 -10.32 -2.92
C ARG A 53 5.57 -8.96 -2.19
N LEU A 54 5.87 -8.96 -0.89
CA LEU A 54 5.90 -7.74 -0.07
C LEU A 54 7.00 -6.78 -0.53
N ILE A 55 8.19 -7.30 -0.85
CA ILE A 55 9.30 -6.49 -1.39
C ILE A 55 8.91 -5.88 -2.74
N LEU A 56 8.30 -6.65 -3.64
CA LEU A 56 7.85 -6.12 -4.93
C LEU A 56 6.77 -5.04 -4.76
N GLN A 57 5.84 -5.21 -3.81
CA GLN A 57 4.87 -4.17 -3.49
C GLN A 57 5.53 -2.91 -2.93
N SER A 58 6.54 -3.03 -2.05
CA SER A 58 7.22 -1.86 -1.45
C SER A 58 7.92 -1.03 -2.54
N VAL A 59 8.64 -1.69 -3.46
CA VAL A 59 9.28 -1.04 -4.62
C VAL A 59 8.25 -0.32 -5.50
N ARG A 60 7.11 -0.96 -5.76
CA ARG A 60 6.03 -0.32 -6.53
C ARG A 60 5.55 0.95 -5.85
N LEU A 61 5.30 0.92 -4.53
CA LEU A 61 4.87 2.10 -3.76
C LEU A 61 5.90 3.22 -3.80
N ASP A 62 7.19 2.91 -3.75
CA ASP A 62 8.24 3.92 -3.89
C ASP A 62 8.27 4.53 -5.29
N ILE A 63 8.09 3.74 -6.35
CA ILE A 63 7.95 4.25 -7.72
C ILE A 63 6.72 5.15 -7.85
N PHE A 64 5.57 4.74 -7.30
CA PHE A 64 4.35 5.58 -7.27
C PHE A 64 4.61 6.93 -6.59
N ARG A 65 5.38 6.94 -5.50
CA ARG A 65 5.73 8.14 -4.75
C ARG A 65 6.68 9.05 -5.54
N MET A 66 7.69 8.49 -6.21
CA MET A 66 8.70 9.24 -6.96
C MET A 66 8.14 9.78 -8.29
N CYS A 67 7.25 9.02 -8.93
CA CYS A 67 6.73 9.32 -10.26
C CYS A 67 5.19 9.29 -10.27
N PRO A 68 4.50 10.24 -9.60
CA PRO A 68 3.05 10.26 -9.52
C PRO A 68 2.36 10.45 -10.89
N SER A 69 3.07 10.97 -11.89
CA SER A 69 2.58 11.13 -13.28
C SER A 69 2.36 9.80 -14.00
N LEU A 70 3.06 8.73 -13.61
CA LEU A 70 2.90 7.40 -14.21
C LEU A 70 1.58 6.73 -13.82
N PHE A 71 0.90 7.26 -12.81
CA PHE A 71 -0.30 6.66 -12.24
C PHE A 71 -1.34 7.74 -11.98
N PRO A 72 -2.11 8.11 -13.02
CA PRO A 72 -3.10 9.17 -12.89
C PRO A 72 -4.08 8.82 -11.77
N ARG A 73 -4.14 9.69 -10.76
CA ARG A 73 -5.18 9.60 -9.73
C ARG A 73 -6.52 9.52 -10.45
N LYS A 74 -7.37 8.55 -10.10
CA LYS A 74 -8.81 8.71 -10.38
C LYS A 74 -9.20 10.01 -9.69
N ARG A 75 -9.41 11.09 -10.46
CA ARG A 75 -9.93 12.33 -9.91
C ARG A 75 -11.17 11.93 -9.13
N ALA A 76 -11.17 12.15 -7.82
CA ALA A 76 -12.41 12.18 -7.07
C ALA A 76 -13.31 13.13 -7.85
N ARG A 77 -14.45 12.62 -8.35
CA ARG A 77 -15.44 13.38 -9.09
C ARG A 77 -15.72 14.61 -8.23
N GLN A 78 -15.29 15.79 -8.67
CA GLN A 78 -15.67 17.02 -7.99
C GLN A 78 -17.20 17.03 -7.99
N GLN A 79 -17.81 16.92 -6.82
CA GLN A 79 -19.22 17.25 -6.68
C GLN A 79 -19.34 18.69 -7.18
N PRO A 80 -20.22 18.99 -8.16
CA PRO A 80 -20.45 20.37 -8.55
C PRO A 80 -20.90 21.10 -7.29
N GLY A 81 -20.20 22.20 -6.97
CA GLY A 81 -20.50 22.99 -5.80
C GLY A 81 -21.98 23.34 -5.79
N CYS A 82 -22.63 23.16 -4.65
CA CYS A 82 -23.85 23.91 -4.35
C CYS A 82 -23.43 25.39 -4.36
N GLY A 83 -23.59 26.03 -5.52
CA GLY A 83 -23.61 27.48 -5.60
C GLY A 83 -24.70 27.96 -4.66
N SER A 84 -24.31 28.77 -3.68
CA SER A 84 -25.23 29.71 -3.05
C SER A 84 -25.81 30.57 -4.16
N ALA A 85 -27.12 30.46 -4.38
CA ALA A 85 -27.88 31.45 -5.10
C ALA A 85 -28.83 32.08 -4.08
N ALA A 86 -28.52 33.35 -3.78
CA ALA A 86 -29.35 34.46 -3.28
C ALA A 86 -30.51 34.15 -2.33
#